data_AF-A0A9E1J030-F1
#
_entry.id   AF-A0A9E1J030-F1
#
_cell.length_a   1.000
_cell.length_b   1.000
_cell.length_c   1.000
_cell.angle_alpha   90.00
_cell.angle_beta   90.00
_cell.angle_gamma   90.00
#
_symmetry.space_group_name_H-M   'P 1'
#
loop_
_entity.id
_entity.type
_entity.pdbx_description
1 polymer ?
#
loop_
_entity_poly.entity_id
_entity_poly.type
_entity_poly.pdbx_seq_one_letter_code
_entity_poly.pdbx_strand_id
1 'polypeptide(L)' 'WFCVPTGTGKILLKDRETGETEEMIMGVNDLKTIKIEPGTIHAIKNTGEGDMVLLVYCNEKFDPEDPDTYYEKILE' A
#
# COMPACT_ATOMS: atom_id res chain seq x y z
N TRP A 1 0.03 -7.74 2.41
CA TRP A 1 0.75 -7.04 3.49
C TRP A 1 1.89 -6.22 2.92
N PHE A 2 2.04 -4.99 3.41
CA PHE A 2 3.03 -4.02 2.92
C PHE A 2 3.98 -3.65 4.07
N CYS A 3 5.28 -3.53 3.78
CA CYS A 3 6.31 -3.09 4.71
C CYS A 3 7.38 -2.27 3.97
N VAL A 4 7.87 -1.20 4.59
CA VAL A 4 8.94 -0.35 4.03
C VAL A 4 10.21 -0.53 4.85
N PRO A 5 11.07 -1.52 4.54
CA PRO A 5 12.31 -1.77 5.27
C PRO A 5 13.44 -0.77 4.95
N THR A 6 13.30 0.06 3.93
CA THR A 6 14.29 1.09 3.55
C THR A 6 13.59 2.30 2.95
N GLY A 7 14.01 3.50 3.36
CA GLY A 7 13.36 4.75 2.98
C GLY A 7 12.13 5.09 3.82
N THR A 8 11.35 6.06 3.33
CA THR A 8 10.13 6.56 3.97
C THR A 8 9.01 6.65 2.94
N GLY A 9 7.90 5.98 3.23
CA GLY A 9 6.68 6.03 2.44
C GLY A 9 5.50 6.56 3.25
N LYS A 10 4.50 7.06 2.54
CA LYS A 10 3.16 7.27 3.06
C LYS A 10 2.20 6.33 2.35
N ILE A 11 1.45 5.54 3.10
CA ILE A 11 0.35 4.73 2.58
C ILE A 11 -0.98 5.45 2.84
N LEU A 12 -1.86 5.42 1.85
CA LEU A 12 -3.26 5.83 1.93
C LEU A 12 -4.11 4.59 1.67
N LEU A 13 -5.04 4.33 2.58
CA LEU A 13 -6.04 3.28 2.49
C LEU A 13 -7.41 3.93 2.38
N LYS A 14 -8.28 3.35 1.55
CA LYS A 14 -9.68 3.74 1.43
C LYS A 14 -10.53 2.48 1.43
N ASP A 15 -11.49 2.42 2.35
CA ASP A 15 -12.52 1.39 2.33
C ASP A 15 -13.47 1.65 1.15
N ARG A 16 -13.69 0.63 0.32
CA ARG A 16 -14.53 0.76 -0.88
C ARG A 16 -16.01 0.92 -0.56
N GLU A 17 -16.49 0.32 0.52
CA GLU A 17 -17.90 0.32 0.90
C GLU A 17 -18.29 1.60 1.64
N THR A 18 -17.50 2.00 2.63
CA THR A 18 -17.79 3.16 3.48
C THR A 18 -17.22 4.46 2.92
N GLY A 19 -16.16 4.38 2.10
CA GLY A 19 -15.41 5.53 1.63
C GLY A 19 -14.49 6.15 2.68
N GLU A 20 -14.38 5.57 3.88
CA GLU A 20 -13.46 6.02 4.93
C GLU A 20 -12.01 5.88 4.47
N THR A 21 -11.17 6.84 4.86
CA THR A 21 -9.76 6.88 4.47
C THR A 21 -8.85 6.95 5.68
N GLU A 22 -7.72 6.25 5.62
CA GLU A 22 -6.67 6.30 6.64
C GLU A 22 -5.29 6.52 5.98
N GLU A 23 -4.49 7.40 6.57
CA GLU A 23 -3.11 7.66 6.13
C GLU A 23 -2.10 7.32 7.22
N MET A 24 -0.98 6.71 6.82
CA MET A 24 0.09 6.33 7.74
C MET A 24 1.46 6.54 7.11
N ILE A 25 2.44 6.96 7.91
CA ILE A 25 3.85 6.93 7.54
C ILE A 25 4.41 5.53 7.81
N MET A 26 5.23 5.04 6.89
CA MET A 26 5.90 3.75 6.97
C MET A 26 7.39 3.93 6.62
N GLY A 27 8.29 3.25 7.31
CA GLY A 27 9.71 3.32 6.95
C GLY A 27 10.64 2.83 8.04
N VAL A 28 11.95 3.05 7.85
CA VAL A 28 13.01 2.60 8.77
C VAL A 28 12.87 3.12 10.20
N ASN A 29 12.31 4.32 10.36
CA ASN A 29 12.10 4.95 11.66
C ASN A 29 10.76 4.56 12.31
N ASP A 30 9.88 3.88 11.57
CA ASP A 30 8.57 3.43 12.03
C ASP A 30 8.19 2.14 11.29
N LEU A 31 8.92 1.06 11.61
CA LEU A 31 8.79 -0.24 10.96
C LEU A 31 7.46 -0.88 11.35
N LYS A 32 6.51 -0.81 10.42
CA LYS A 32 5.17 -1.37 10.54
C LYS A 32 4.88 -2.27 9.34
N THR A 33 4.12 -3.32 9.60
CA THR A 33 3.54 -4.16 8.54
C THR A 33 2.05 -3.90 8.50
N ILE A 34 1.56 -3.41 7.36
CA ILE A 34 0.14 -3.11 7.17
C ILE A 34 -0.49 -4.25 6.37
N LYS A 35 -1.56 -4.83 6.91
CA LYS A 35 -2.40 -5.77 6.16
C LYS A 35 -3.32 -4.95 5.25
N ILE A 36 -3.41 -5.35 3.99
CA ILE A 36 -4.36 -4.79 3.03
C ILE A 36 -5.43 -5.85 2.87
N GLU A 37 -6.65 -5.53 3.31
CA GLU A 37 -7.79 -6.45 3.20
C GLU A 37 -8.44 -6.33 1.80
N PRO A 38 -9.09 -7.39 1.29
CA PRO A 38 -9.95 -7.27 0.13
C PRO A 38 -10.98 -6.15 0.31
N GLY A 39 -11.23 -5.38 -0.75
CA GLY A 39 -12.10 -4.20 -0.69
C GLY A 39 -11.42 -2.92 -0.21
N THR A 40 -10.14 -2.95 0.18
CA THR A 40 -9.36 -1.74 0.45
C THR A 40 -8.64 -1.24 -0.80
N ILE A 41 -9.04 -0.07 -1.31
CA ILE A 41 -8.24 0.67 -2.28
C ILE A 41 -7.03 1.22 -1.54
N HIS A 42 -5.83 1.07 -2.10
CA HIS A 42 -4.60 1.47 -1.45
C HIS A 42 -3.66 2.14 -2.45
N ALA A 43 -2.89 3.08 -1.95
CA ALA A 43 -1.85 3.75 -2.71
C ALA A 43 -0.69 4.10 -1.79
N ILE A 44 0.54 4.07 -2.30
CA ILE A 44 1.74 4.36 -1.52
C ILE A 44 2.65 5.30 -2.31
N LYS A 45 3.19 6.30 -1.62
CA LYS A 45 4.06 7.33 -2.19
C LYS A 45 5.38 7.39 -1.43
N ASN A 46 6.49 7.41 -2.15
CA ASN A 46 7.78 7.73 -1.55
C ASN A 46 7.77 9.21 -1.13
N THR A 47 7.98 9.48 0.15
CA THR A 47 8.04 10.83 0.72
C THR A 47 9.43 11.19 1.25
N GLY A 48 10.40 10.30 1.06
CA GLY A 48 11.80 10.54 1.39
C GLY A 48 12.60 11.15 0.22
N GLU A 49 13.84 11.50 0.49
CA GLU A 49 14.77 12.06 -0.52
C GLU A 49 15.48 10.98 -1.34
N GLY A 50 15.51 9.73 -0.85
CA GLY A 50 16.19 8.61 -1.48
C GLY A 50 15.22 7.50 -1.90
N ASP A 51 15.79 6.37 -2.31
CA ASP A 51 15.01 5.21 -2.72
C ASP A 51 14.19 4.63 -1.56
N MET A 52 12.96 4.27 -1.88
CA MET A 52 12.06 3.53 -0.99
C MET A 52 11.97 2.09 -1.51
N VAL A 53 12.28 1.13 -0.64
CA VAL A 53 12.06 -0.29 -0.93
C VAL A 53 10.74 -0.68 -0.28
N LEU A 54 9.80 -1.17 -1.09
CA LEU A 54 8.53 -1.71 -0.62
C LEU A 54 8.55 -3.23 -0.74
N LEU A 55 8.38 -3.92 0.39
CA LEU A 55 8.14 -5.35 0.42
C LEU A 55 6.62 -5.59 0.43
N VAL A 56 6.15 -6.35 -0.56
CA VAL A 56 4.75 -6.76 -0.69
C VAL A 56 4.66 -8.28 -0.58
N TYR A 57 3.84 -8.75 0.36
CA TYR A 57 3.40 -10.14 0.40
C TYR A 57 1.93 -10.22 -0.04
N CYS A 58 1.68 -11.05 -1.06
CA CYS A 58 0.36 -11.39 -1.57
C CYS A 58 0.00 -12.83 -1.19
N ASN A 59 -1.28 -13.09 -0.98
CA ASN A 59 -1.84 -14.41 -0.67
C ASN A 59 -1.79 -15.37 -1.87
N GLU A 60 -1.63 -14.86 -3.09
CA GLU A 60 -1.55 -15.65 -4.31
C GLU A 60 -0.52 -15.08 -5.29
N LYS A 61 -0.25 -15.86 -6.34
CA LYS A 61 0.63 -15.45 -7.44
C LYS A 61 -0.19 -14.60 -8.41
N PHE A 62 0.45 -13.58 -8.97
CA PHE A 62 -0.16 -12.78 -10.04
C PHE A 62 -0.49 -13.65 -11.26
N ASP A 63 -1.73 -13.54 -11.75
CA ASP A 63 -2.22 -14.13 -13.00
C ASP A 63 -2.70 -13.00 -13.93
N PRO A 64 -2.08 -12.77 -15.10
CA PRO A 64 -2.52 -11.71 -16.02
C PRO A 64 -3.90 -11.96 -16.64
N GLU A 65 -4.38 -13.21 -16.71
CA GLU A 65 -5.70 -13.53 -17.25
C GLU A 65 -6.82 -13.34 -16.21
N ASP A 66 -6.48 -13.39 -14.92
CA ASP A 66 -7.34 -13.07 -13.79
C ASP A 66 -6.58 -12.23 -12.74
N PRO A 67 -6.38 -10.93 -13.00
CA PRO A 67 -5.48 -10.10 -12.20
C PRO A 67 -6.01 -9.75 -10.80
N ASP A 68 -7.30 -10.00 -10.54
CA ASP A 68 -8.03 -9.63 -9.31
C ASP A 68 -7.67 -8.23 -8.76
N THR A 69 -7.44 -7.27 -9.67
CA THR A 69 -6.97 -5.93 -9.33
C THR A 69 -7.73 -4.91 -10.17
N TYR A 70 -8.37 -3.94 -9.50
CA TYR A 70 -9.20 -2.91 -10.14
C TYR A 70 -8.66 -1.53 -9.80
N TYR A 71 -8.40 -0.72 -10.83
CA TYR A 71 -7.82 0.61 -10.66
C TYR A 71 -8.86 1.63 -10.15
N GLU A 72 -8.52 2.35 -9.08
CA GLU A 72 -9.22 3.54 -8.63
C GLU A 72 -8.19 4.59 -8.17
N LYS A 73 -8.34 5.84 -8.64
CA LYS A 73 -7.41 6.92 -8.28
C LYS A 73 -7.78 7.51 -6.91
N ILE A 74 -6.87 7.37 -5.95
CA ILE A 74 -7.01 7.95 -4.59
C ILE A 74 -5.85 8.86 -4.17
N LEU A 75 -4.74 8.86 -4.92
CA LEU A 75 -3.62 9.79 -4.76
C LEU A 75 -3.43 10.63 -6.03
N GLU A 76 -3.07 11.89 -5.83
CA GLU A 76 -2.64 12.82 -6.89
C GLU A 76 -1.14 12.73 -7.19
#